data_AF-A0A8T7BKX1-F1
#
_entry.id   AF-A0A8T7BKX1-F1
#
_cell.length_a   1.000
_cell.length_b   1.000
_cell.length_c   1.000
_cell.angle_alpha   90.00
_cell.angle_beta   90.00
_cell.angle_gamma   90.00
#
_symmetry.space_group_name_H-M   'P 1'
#
loop_
_entity.id
_entity.type
_entity.pdbx_description
1 polymer ?
#
loop_
_entity_poly.entity_id
_entity_poly.type
_entity_poly.pdbx_seq_one_letter_code
_entity_poly.pdbx_strand_id
1 'polypeptide(L)'
;DYSHAPGSSSAKFKIPVHTLIVDDEIESRRAGNGVESLPSESDIRGTRDNMLGNRVLDGDEYPEINVQVNGMVNVNALNQYDVQLDFKGQQIMLNLEGQTYLAGDNIIIDAYFVLDHAQLNLRPFSVLGGMMKVAEQLRFELHVEAFPE
;
A
#
# COMPACT_ATOMS: atom_id res chain seq x y z
N ASP A 1 -13.29 21.99 -26.74
CA ASP A 1 -13.85 20.79 -26.12
C ASP A 1 -12.95 19.60 -26.35
N TYR A 2 -12.14 19.25 -25.36
CA TYR A 2 -11.45 17.96 -25.31
C TYR A 2 -12.11 17.11 -24.25
N SER A 3 -13.36 16.70 -24.49
CA SER A 3 -13.97 15.59 -23.77
C SER A 3 -13.36 14.30 -24.32
N HIS A 4 -12.18 13.94 -23.85
CA HIS A 4 -11.78 12.54 -23.91
C HIS A 4 -12.72 11.81 -22.96
N ALA A 5 -13.56 10.92 -23.50
CA ALA A 5 -14.10 9.82 -22.70
C ALA A 5 -12.92 9.19 -21.94
N PRO A 6 -13.05 8.83 -20.65
CA PRO A 6 -11.93 8.23 -19.91
C PRO A 6 -11.42 7.05 -20.73
N GLY A 7 -10.22 7.21 -21.31
CA GLY A 7 -9.56 6.13 -22.01
C GLY A 7 -9.47 4.96 -21.05
N SER A 8 -9.69 3.75 -21.56
CA SER A 8 -9.56 2.48 -20.82
C SER A 8 -8.13 2.32 -20.31
N SER A 9 -7.79 3.07 -19.26
CA SER A 9 -6.48 3.11 -18.65
C SER A 9 -6.49 2.06 -17.57
N SER A 10 -5.66 1.04 -17.75
CA SER A 10 -5.52 -0.05 -16.80
C SER A 10 -4.06 -0.32 -16.54
N ALA A 11 -3.73 -0.66 -15.30
CA ALA A 11 -2.40 -1.08 -14.92
C ALA A 11 -2.48 -2.38 -14.12
N LYS A 12 -1.44 -3.20 -14.23
CA LYS A 12 -1.28 -4.41 -13.41
C LYS A 12 0.15 -4.47 -12.91
N PHE A 13 0.30 -4.71 -11.62
CA PHE A 13 1.61 -4.95 -11.03
C PHE A 13 1.49 -5.91 -9.85
N LYS A 14 2.64 -6.43 -9.43
CA LYS A 14 2.75 -7.41 -8.36
C LYS A 14 3.71 -6.88 -7.31
N ILE A 15 3.36 -7.10 -6.05
CA ILE A 15 4.21 -6.77 -4.91
C ILE A 15 4.60 -8.10 -4.25
N PRO A 16 5.86 -8.57 -4.43
CA PRO A 16 6.35 -9.72 -3.68
C PRO A 16 6.42 -9.37 -2.19
N VAL A 17 5.70 -10.10 -1.34
CA VAL A 17 5.63 -9.73 0.10
C VAL A 17 6.97 -9.88 0.80
N HIS A 18 7.82 -10.79 0.33
CA HIS A 18 9.17 -10.99 0.81
C HIS A 18 10.14 -9.85 0.45
N THR A 19 9.77 -8.89 -0.40
CA THR A 19 10.60 -7.71 -0.68
C THR A 19 10.23 -6.51 0.18
N LEU A 20 9.14 -6.58 0.95
CA LEU A 20 8.77 -5.51 1.89
C LEU A 20 9.87 -5.34 2.93
N ILE A 21 10.14 -4.11 3.36
CA ILE A 21 11.17 -3.79 4.36
C ILE A 21 10.48 -3.25 5.60
N VAL A 22 10.95 -3.67 6.78
CA VAL A 22 10.45 -3.18 8.07
C VAL A 22 11.45 -2.19 8.64
N ASP A 23 10.95 -1.07 9.16
CA ASP A 23 11.74 0.00 9.77
C ASP A 23 12.88 0.52 8.88
N ASP A 24 12.58 0.79 7.61
CA ASP A 24 13.53 1.48 6.72
C ASP A 24 13.82 2.90 7.24
N GLU A 25 15.10 3.21 7.43
CA GLU A 25 15.54 4.47 8.03
C GLU A 25 15.19 5.70 7.17
N ILE A 26 15.24 5.56 5.84
CA ILE A 26 14.97 6.65 4.90
C ILE A 26 13.46 6.93 4.90
N GLU A 27 12.64 5.90 4.80
CA GLU A 27 11.18 6.03 4.80
C GLU A 27 10.64 6.49 6.15
N SER A 28 11.23 6.04 7.27
CA SER A 28 10.87 6.52 8.61
C SER A 28 11.12 8.02 8.78
N ARG A 29 12.24 8.53 8.25
CA ARG A 29 12.53 9.97 8.22
C ARG A 29 11.55 10.73 7.31
N ARG A 30 11.20 10.18 6.14
CA ARG A 30 10.22 10.78 5.21
C ARG A 30 8.84 10.90 5.83
N ALA A 31 8.39 9.87 6.55
CA ALA A 31 7.11 9.86 7.26
C ALA A 31 7.04 10.83 8.45
N GLY A 32 8.13 11.55 8.77
CA GLY A 32 8.18 12.51 9.87
C GLY A 32 8.10 11.86 11.26
N ASN A 33 8.31 10.54 11.35
CA ASN A 33 8.33 9.85 12.62
C ASN A 33 9.59 10.28 13.38
N GLY A 34 9.40 10.90 14.55
CA GLY A 34 10.49 11.21 15.45
C GLY A 34 11.23 9.92 15.83
N VAL A 35 12.52 9.87 15.55
CA VAL A 35 13.39 8.73 15.88
C VAL A 35 13.67 8.75 17.39
N GLU A 36 12.65 8.53 18.24
CA GLU A 36 12.85 8.50 19.70
C GLU A 36 13.75 7.32 20.13
N SER A 37 13.73 6.22 19.36
CA SER A 37 14.75 5.18 19.37
C SER A 37 14.64 4.32 18.11
N LEU A 38 15.76 4.06 17.42
CA LEU A 38 15.79 3.05 16.36
C LEU A 38 15.56 1.67 16.97
N PRO A 39 14.64 0.85 16.43
CA PRO A 39 14.45 -0.54 16.87
C PRO A 39 15.75 -1.34 16.74
N SER A 40 15.95 -2.34 17.60
CA SER A 40 17.09 -3.24 17.44
C SER A 40 16.91 -4.13 16.20
N GLU A 41 18.00 -4.63 15.62
CA GLU A 41 17.88 -5.55 14.48
C GLU A 41 17.06 -6.82 14.80
N SER A 42 17.12 -7.29 16.05
CA SER A 42 16.28 -8.41 16.51
C SER A 42 14.80 -8.06 16.51
N ASP A 43 14.43 -6.83 16.87
CA ASP A 43 13.04 -6.38 16.85
C ASP A 43 12.53 -6.20 15.42
N ILE A 44 13.38 -5.68 14.52
CA ILE A 44 13.07 -5.57 13.09
C ILE A 44 12.85 -6.96 12.48
N ARG A 45 13.75 -7.91 12.74
CA ARG A 45 13.59 -9.31 12.26
C ARG A 45 12.34 -9.95 12.83
N GLY A 46 12.10 -9.85 14.13
CA GLY A 46 10.89 -10.41 14.75
C GLY A 46 9.60 -9.80 14.22
N THR A 47 9.59 -8.49 13.95
CA THR A 47 8.45 -7.80 13.35
C THR A 47 8.22 -8.25 11.91
N ARG A 48 9.30 -8.42 11.14
CA ARG A 48 9.24 -8.99 9.80
C ARG A 48 8.69 -10.41 9.79
N ASP A 49 9.14 -11.28 10.69
CA ASP A 49 8.65 -12.65 10.80
C ASP A 49 7.15 -12.67 11.13
N ASN A 50 6.70 -11.80 12.04
CA ASN A 50 5.28 -11.64 12.36
C ASN A 50 4.45 -11.13 11.15
N MET A 51 5.00 -10.18 10.39
CA MET A 51 4.37 -9.63 9.19
C MET A 51 4.23 -10.68 8.09
N LEU A 52 5.23 -11.54 7.89
CA LEU A 52 5.19 -12.60 6.88
C LEU A 52 4.39 -13.83 7.32
N GLY A 53 4.13 -13.99 8.62
CA GLY A 53 3.38 -15.11 9.16
C GLY A 53 1.90 -15.15 8.74
N ASN A 54 1.28 -16.31 8.94
CA ASN A 54 -0.08 -16.64 8.49
C ASN A 54 -1.20 -15.69 8.97
N ARG A 55 -0.98 -15.00 10.10
CA ARG A 55 -1.94 -14.04 10.68
C ARG A 55 -1.97 -12.71 9.94
N VAL A 56 -0.89 -12.35 9.26
CA VAL A 56 -0.76 -11.08 8.53
C VAL A 56 -0.66 -11.41 7.05
N LEU A 57 0.51 -11.37 6.41
CA LEU A 57 0.61 -11.54 4.94
C LEU A 57 0.53 -13.00 4.50
N ASP A 58 0.89 -13.94 5.37
CA ASP A 58 0.97 -15.37 5.03
C ASP A 58 1.83 -15.62 3.79
N GLY A 59 3.06 -15.09 3.80
CA GLY A 59 3.91 -14.98 2.61
C GLY A 59 4.43 -16.29 2.04
N ASP A 60 4.28 -17.39 2.78
CA ASP A 60 4.60 -18.73 2.27
C ASP A 60 3.47 -19.27 1.37
N GLU A 61 2.20 -19.04 1.74
CA GLU A 61 1.02 -19.44 0.95
C GLU A 61 0.66 -18.40 -0.11
N TYR A 62 0.86 -17.10 0.19
CA TYR A 62 0.52 -15.96 -0.65
C TYR A 62 1.76 -15.05 -0.86
N PRO A 63 2.71 -15.43 -1.72
CA PRO A 63 3.98 -14.72 -1.87
C PRO A 63 3.88 -13.37 -2.61
N GLU A 64 2.76 -13.08 -3.25
CA GLU A 64 2.53 -11.88 -4.06
C GLU A 64 1.17 -11.24 -3.72
N ILE A 65 1.14 -9.91 -3.65
CA ILE A 65 -0.10 -9.13 -3.75
C ILE A 65 -0.25 -8.69 -5.20
N ASN A 66 -1.36 -9.07 -5.84
CA ASN A 66 -1.65 -8.60 -7.20
C ASN A 66 -2.47 -7.32 -7.12
N VAL A 67 -2.06 -6.31 -7.88
CA VAL A 67 -2.77 -5.03 -7.97
C VAL A 67 -3.23 -4.81 -9.39
N GLN A 68 -4.52 -4.52 -9.55
CA GLN A 68 -5.11 -4.16 -10.82
C GLN A 68 -5.83 -2.81 -10.69
N VAL A 69 -5.43 -1.85 -11.51
CA VAL A 69 -6.14 -0.58 -11.68
C VAL A 69 -7.08 -0.74 -12.87
N ASN A 70 -8.38 -0.61 -12.64
CA ASN A 70 -9.43 -0.88 -13.61
C ASN A 70 -9.94 0.38 -14.33
N GLY A 71 -9.66 1.55 -13.77
CA GLY A 71 -10.07 2.82 -14.34
C GLY A 71 -9.55 3.99 -13.55
N MET A 72 -9.60 5.15 -14.19
CA MET A 72 -9.24 6.44 -13.62
C MET A 72 -10.26 7.49 -14.04
N VAL A 73 -10.76 8.26 -13.07
CA VAL A 73 -11.64 9.40 -13.33
C VAL A 73 -11.02 10.66 -12.73
N ASN A 74 -10.97 11.73 -13.52
CA ASN A 74 -10.54 13.04 -13.02
C ASN A 74 -11.70 13.71 -12.25
N VAL A 75 -11.47 14.05 -10.98
CA VAL A 75 -12.43 14.72 -10.09
C VAL A 75 -11.73 15.89 -9.40
N ASN A 76 -12.15 17.13 -9.71
CA ASN A 76 -11.74 18.36 -8.99
C ASN A 76 -10.22 18.47 -8.70
N ALA A 77 -9.39 18.28 -9.74
CA ALA A 77 -7.92 18.31 -9.73
C ALA A 77 -7.20 17.06 -9.18
N LEU A 78 -7.94 16.05 -8.71
CA LEU A 78 -7.40 14.75 -8.32
C LEU A 78 -7.93 13.66 -9.24
N ASN A 79 -7.27 12.51 -9.20
CA ASN A 79 -7.69 11.31 -9.90
C ASN A 79 -8.23 10.31 -8.89
N GLN A 80 -9.40 9.75 -9.19
CA GLN A 80 -9.94 8.58 -8.51
C GLN A 80 -9.57 7.33 -9.29
N TYR A 81 -8.98 6.36 -8.61
CA TYR A 81 -8.58 5.08 -9.19
C TYR A 81 -9.42 3.96 -8.60
N ASP A 82 -10.00 3.14 -9.48
CA ASP A 82 -10.66 1.91 -9.06
C ASP A 82 -9.61 0.78 -9.05
N VAL A 83 -9.24 0.36 -7.84
CA VAL A 83 -8.17 -0.60 -7.60
C VAL A 83 -8.75 -1.89 -7.04
N GLN A 84 -8.37 -3.02 -7.64
CA GLN A 84 -8.59 -4.35 -7.09
C GLN A 84 -7.25 -4.88 -6.57
N LEU A 85 -7.25 -5.33 -5.31
CA LEU A 85 -6.15 -6.08 -4.71
C LEU A 85 -6.56 -7.54 -4.57
N ASP A 86 -5.70 -8.45 -5.01
CA ASP A 86 -5.76 -9.84 -4.55
C ASP A 86 -4.81 -9.97 -3.35
N PHE A 87 -5.39 -10.02 -2.15
CA PHE A 87 -4.69 -10.06 -0.87
C PHE A 87 -5.10 -11.32 -0.12
N LYS A 88 -4.15 -12.23 0.14
CA LYS A 88 -4.40 -13.53 0.79
C LYS A 88 -5.54 -14.34 0.17
N GLY A 89 -5.57 -14.38 -1.16
CA GLY A 89 -6.63 -15.09 -1.92
C GLY A 89 -8.00 -14.41 -1.89
N GLN A 90 -8.11 -13.19 -1.35
CA GLN A 90 -9.34 -12.41 -1.33
C GLN A 90 -9.22 -11.18 -2.21
N GLN A 91 -10.31 -10.88 -2.92
CA GLN A 91 -10.44 -9.66 -3.72
C GLN A 91 -10.93 -8.51 -2.84
N ILE A 92 -10.14 -7.45 -2.78
CA ILE A 92 -10.47 -6.20 -2.08
C ILE A 92 -10.59 -5.09 -3.12
N MET A 93 -11.73 -4.42 -3.13
CA MET A 93 -11.98 -3.27 -3.99
C MET A 93 -11.72 -1.99 -3.20
N LEU A 94 -10.84 -1.14 -3.73
CA LEU A 94 -10.48 0.15 -3.17
C LEU A 94 -10.77 1.25 -4.20
N ASN A 95 -11.26 2.40 -3.72
CA ASN A 95 -11.29 3.62 -4.50
C ASN A 95 -10.26 4.56 -3.88
N LEU A 96 -9.18 4.83 -4.62
CA LEU A 96 -8.05 5.62 -4.14
C LEU A 96 -8.08 6.99 -4.78
N GLU A 97 -7.74 8.02 -4.02
CA GLU A 97 -7.57 9.38 -4.52
C GLU A 97 -6.08 9.71 -4.60
N GLY A 98 -5.64 10.33 -5.69
CA GLY A 98 -4.24 10.70 -5.88
C GLY A 98 -4.01 11.66 -7.04
N GLN A 99 -2.76 12.03 -7.24
CA GLN A 99 -2.32 12.89 -8.33
C GLN A 99 -1.66 12.03 -9.40
N THR A 100 -2.01 12.25 -10.67
CA THR A 100 -1.27 11.74 -11.83
C THR A 100 -0.64 12.93 -12.52
N TYR A 101 0.63 12.85 -12.84
CA TYR A 101 1.30 13.84 -13.68
C TYR A 101 2.33 13.18 -14.61
N LEU A 102 2.65 13.88 -15.70
CA LEU A 102 3.66 13.47 -16.66
C LEU A 102 5.00 14.10 -16.30
N ALA A 103 6.05 13.28 -16.28
CA ALA A 103 7.43 13.69 -16.11
C ALA A 103 8.23 13.27 -17.35
N GLY A 104 8.22 14.12 -18.39
CA GLY A 104 8.67 13.72 -19.72
C GLY A 104 7.72 12.69 -20.31
N ASP A 105 8.25 11.52 -20.68
CA ASP A 105 7.45 10.40 -21.19
C ASP A 105 6.99 9.44 -20.07
N ASN A 106 7.39 9.70 -18.82
CA ASN A 106 7.01 8.88 -17.68
C ASN A 106 5.68 9.34 -17.09
N ILE A 107 4.90 8.39 -16.58
CA ILE A 107 3.71 8.66 -15.78
C ILE A 107 4.09 8.49 -14.30
N ILE A 108 3.77 9.49 -13.48
CA ILE A 108 3.96 9.42 -12.03
C ILE A 108 2.60 9.50 -11.35
N ILE A 109 2.37 8.60 -10.40
CA ILE A 109 1.17 8.56 -9.56
C ILE A 109 1.59 8.65 -8.09
N ASP A 110 1.09 9.67 -7.41
CA ASP A 110 1.21 9.84 -5.97
C ASP A 110 -0.17 9.70 -5.31
N ALA A 111 -0.29 8.85 -4.30
CA ALA A 111 -1.53 8.68 -3.55
C ALA A 111 -1.26 8.49 -2.05
N TYR A 112 -2.17 9.01 -1.23
CA TYR A 112 -2.19 8.79 0.21
C TYR A 112 -3.57 8.31 0.61
N PHE A 113 -3.63 7.22 1.36
CA PHE A 113 -4.89 6.65 1.80
C PHE A 113 -4.75 5.95 3.14
N VAL A 114 -5.89 5.79 3.81
CA VAL A 114 -5.97 5.12 5.11
C VAL A 114 -6.93 3.96 4.97
N LEU A 115 -6.50 2.78 5.41
CA LEU A 115 -7.36 1.59 5.51
C LEU A 115 -7.42 1.11 6.94
N ASP A 116 -8.56 0.58 7.34
CA ASP A 116 -8.65 -0.21 8.55
C ASP A 116 -8.23 -1.66 8.26
N HIS A 117 -7.73 -2.35 9.29
CA HIS A 117 -7.38 -3.77 9.18
C HIS A 117 -8.53 -4.62 8.63
N ALA A 118 -9.78 -4.30 8.99
CA ALA A 118 -10.96 -5.02 8.52
C ALA A 118 -11.17 -4.89 6.99
N GLN A 119 -10.79 -3.76 6.39
CA GLN A 119 -10.84 -3.59 4.93
C GLN A 119 -9.83 -4.50 4.21
N LEU A 120 -8.76 -4.90 4.91
CA LEU A 120 -7.79 -5.89 4.45
C LEU A 120 -8.11 -7.33 4.92
N ASN A 121 -9.28 -7.55 5.53
CA ASN A 121 -9.65 -8.80 6.21
C ASN A 121 -8.62 -9.26 7.25
N LEU A 122 -7.90 -8.31 7.83
CA LEU A 122 -7.00 -8.48 8.96
C LEU A 122 -7.70 -8.14 10.27
N ARG A 123 -7.10 -8.57 11.38
CA ARG A 123 -7.50 -8.14 12.73
C ARG A 123 -6.34 -7.38 13.36
N PRO A 124 -6.58 -6.23 14.01
CA PRO A 124 -5.53 -5.52 14.73
C PRO A 124 -4.85 -6.44 15.74
N PHE A 125 -3.54 -6.38 15.80
CA PHE A 125 -2.77 -7.10 16.81
C PHE A 125 -2.97 -6.43 18.18
N SER A 126 -3.10 -7.26 19.22
CA SER A 126 -3.34 -6.86 20.61
C SER A 126 -2.53 -7.77 21.54
N VAL A 127 -1.85 -7.17 22.52
CA VAL A 127 -1.10 -7.88 23.58
C VAL A 127 -1.50 -7.38 24.96
N LEU A 128 -1.11 -8.13 26.00
CA LEU A 128 -1.35 -7.81 27.41
C LEU A 128 -2.83 -7.53 27.74
N GLY A 129 -3.75 -8.34 27.21
CA GLY A 129 -5.19 -8.19 27.47
C GLY A 129 -5.83 -6.93 26.88
N GLY A 130 -5.17 -6.28 25.90
CA GLY A 130 -5.67 -5.07 25.24
C GLY A 130 -5.01 -3.77 25.70
N MET A 131 -4.05 -3.82 26.63
CA MET A 131 -3.33 -2.63 27.11
C MET A 131 -2.37 -2.05 26.06
N MET A 132 -1.90 -2.86 25.10
CA MET A 132 -1.19 -2.38 23.91
C MET A 132 -1.86 -2.95 22.66
N LYS A 133 -2.28 -2.05 21.76
CA LYS A 133 -2.96 -2.37 20.52
C LYS A 133 -2.29 -1.60 19.38
N VAL A 134 -2.07 -2.26 18.25
CA VAL A 134 -1.68 -1.56 17.02
C VAL A 134 -2.81 -0.61 16.62
N ALA A 135 -2.47 0.57 16.13
CA ALA A 135 -3.46 1.53 15.65
C ALA A 135 -4.44 0.84 14.68
N GLU A 136 -5.73 1.15 14.77
CA GLU A 136 -6.73 0.51 13.92
C GLU A 136 -6.53 0.87 12.45
N GLN A 137 -6.10 2.10 12.21
CA GLN A 137 -5.81 2.68 10.92
C GLN A 137 -4.39 2.40 10.46
N LEU A 138 -4.28 1.90 9.24
CA LEU A 138 -3.05 1.74 8.47
C LEU A 138 -2.97 2.88 7.46
N ARG A 139 -1.90 3.67 7.53
CA ARG A 139 -1.64 4.75 6.58
C ARG A 139 -0.73 4.24 5.48
N PHE A 140 -1.08 4.54 4.23
CA PHE A 140 -0.33 4.15 3.06
C PHE A 140 0.03 5.40 2.25
N GLU A 141 1.29 5.45 1.85
CA GLU A 141 1.82 6.37 0.85
C GLU A 141 2.26 5.54 -0.34
N LEU A 142 1.81 5.93 -1.53
CA LEU A 142 2.10 5.26 -2.78
C LEU A 142 2.75 6.24 -3.74
N HIS A 143 3.88 5.82 -4.29
CA HIS A 143 4.57 6.49 -5.40
C HIS A 143 4.84 5.45 -6.48
N VAL A 144 4.27 5.65 -7.67
CA VAL A 144 4.44 4.75 -8.82
C VAL A 144 4.97 5.55 -10.00
N GLU A 145 6.08 5.09 -10.56
CA GLU A 145 6.61 5.58 -11.83
C GLU A 145 6.44 4.50 -12.90
N ALA A 146 5.81 4.87 -14.02
CA ALA A 146 5.71 4.02 -15.20
C ALA A 146 6.52 4.65 -16.34
N PHE A 147 7.40 3.84 -16.91
CA PHE A 147 8.26 4.22 -18.03
C PHE A 147 7.66 3.71 -19.34
N PRO A 148 7.81 4.45 -20.45
CA PRO A 148 7.46 3.92 -21.77
C PRO A 148 8.36 2.72 -22.10
N GLU A 149 7.82 1.78 -22.86
CA GLU A 149 8.61 0.67 -23.45
C GLU A 149 9.59 1.15 -24.52
#